data_AF-A0A840LJ67-F1
#
_entry.id   AF-A0A840LJ67-F1
#
_cell.length_a   1.000
_cell.length_b   1.000
_cell.length_c   1.000
_cell.angle_alpha   90.00
_cell.angle_beta   90.00
_cell.angle_gamma   90.00
#
_symmetry.space_group_name_H-M   'P 1'
#
loop_
_entity.id
_entity.type
_entity.pdbx_description
1 polymer ?
#
loop_
_entity_poly.entity_id
_entity_poly.type
_entity_poly.pdbx_seq_one_letter_code
_entity_poly.pdbx_strand_id
1 'polypeptide(L)'
;MSKRIFISYKRNTAADAAFVDALSKALRERGHHLFIDLSMRVGEDWVQRISDEIKAADFFVLVISEQSMQSQMVAEEARLAHASQRAHGRPHLLPVRLAYDGQLPYDLGAILNRLNYAFCSSESDTARITTELLAAIEHDAQLPAPGIAKTGLAAEIPLPSANPLLCLEAPEGTMAAESVFYLERDGDHIVADEQNHAGYTLTIQAARQMGKSSLLGRVMARARRTGVAVAFIDFQAFGHEELVDPKRLYHQFCVLIEDALGLECQVDQHWQGPLSETQKCRRFLERRILPQLNDQGLLLALDEADALLASPSRSDFFGMLRSWHNCRQTKPEWRRFCLATAISTEPAMLIESLTQSPFNVGTTVKLEDFTLADTLKLAQRHQMQLSPTDLQALQTLLCGHPYLSRKALYLLTKRRYSFADLLGEAASETGPFGDHLRALFSRLHLRPGLIDALRNALRSGEADNEARHRLIAGGIVKEIGGRLLARNPLYDNYFRRVTKP
;
A
#
# COMPACT_ATOMS: atom_id res chain seq x y z
N MET A 1 34.11 8.92 9.05
CA MET A 1 33.32 10.14 9.32
C MET A 1 32.07 9.72 10.07
N SER A 2 31.58 10.50 11.04
CA SER A 2 30.31 10.19 11.70
C SER A 2 29.17 10.28 10.68
N LYS A 3 28.23 9.33 10.75
CA LYS A 3 27.08 9.22 9.83
C LYS A 3 25.80 9.19 10.67
N ARG A 4 24.71 9.72 10.14
CA ARG A 4 23.37 9.64 10.75
C ARG A 4 22.65 8.41 10.23
N ILE A 5 22.18 7.57 11.13
CA ILE A 5 21.59 6.28 10.78
C ILE A 5 20.22 6.17 11.46
N PHE A 6 19.20 5.89 10.65
CA PHE A 6 17.86 5.57 11.13
C PHE A 6 17.67 4.05 11.13
N ILE A 7 17.23 3.46 12.24
CA ILE A 7 16.91 2.02 12.33
C ILE A 7 15.40 1.83 12.51
N SER A 8 14.75 1.19 11.54
CA SER A 8 13.34 0.83 11.55
C SER A 8 13.15 -0.67 11.84
N TYR A 9 12.36 -1.00 12.87
CA TYR A 9 12.10 -2.40 13.29
C TYR A 9 10.83 -2.52 14.13
N LYS A 10 10.35 -3.75 14.35
CA LYS A 10 9.23 -4.02 15.27
C LYS A 10 9.76 -4.18 16.71
N ARG A 11 9.32 -3.32 17.64
CA ARG A 11 9.87 -3.27 19.01
C ARG A 11 9.36 -4.34 19.97
N ASN A 12 8.16 -4.88 19.73
CA ASN A 12 7.50 -5.83 20.65
C ASN A 12 7.89 -7.30 20.37
N THR A 13 9.05 -7.53 19.76
CA THR A 13 9.59 -8.85 19.46
C THR A 13 10.98 -8.95 20.10
N ALA A 14 11.16 -9.96 20.95
CA ALA A 14 12.42 -10.15 21.68
C ALA A 14 13.61 -10.35 20.72
N ALA A 15 13.39 -11.05 19.60
CA ALA A 15 14.41 -11.31 18.59
C ALA A 15 14.87 -10.03 17.87
N ASP A 16 13.93 -9.21 17.37
CA ASP A 16 14.28 -7.98 16.65
C ASP A 16 14.94 -6.98 17.60
N ALA A 17 14.43 -6.86 18.84
CA ALA A 17 15.01 -6.00 19.86
C ALA A 17 16.46 -6.40 20.20
N ALA A 18 16.73 -7.70 20.39
CA ALA A 18 18.07 -8.18 20.69
C ALA A 18 19.07 -7.88 19.55
N PHE A 19 18.67 -8.11 18.30
CA PHE A 19 19.50 -7.78 17.14
C PHE A 19 19.76 -6.26 17.04
N VAL A 20 18.71 -5.45 17.18
CA VAL A 20 18.81 -3.99 17.10
C VAL A 20 19.66 -3.43 18.23
N ASP A 21 19.56 -3.96 19.45
CA ASP A 21 20.39 -3.54 20.58
C ASP A 21 21.88 -3.82 20.32
N ALA A 22 22.20 -5.02 19.81
CA ALA A 22 23.57 -5.39 19.44
C ALA A 22 24.14 -4.49 18.34
N LEU A 23 23.38 -4.29 17.25
CA LEU A 23 23.76 -3.41 16.15
C LEU A 23 23.94 -1.96 16.63
N SER A 24 23.05 -1.48 17.47
CA SER A 24 23.06 -0.12 17.99
C SER A 24 24.27 0.15 18.87
N LYS A 25 24.67 -0.82 19.70
CA LYS A 25 25.90 -0.73 20.48
C LYS A 25 27.12 -0.60 19.58
N ALA A 26 27.25 -1.47 18.58
CA ALA A 26 28.40 -1.46 17.66
C ALA A 26 28.50 -0.16 16.85
N LEU A 27 27.37 0.37 16.36
CA LEU A 27 27.33 1.63 15.62
C LEU A 27 27.68 2.84 16.48
N ARG A 28 27.27 2.88 17.76
CA ARG A 28 27.64 3.93 18.71
C ARG A 28 29.13 3.89 19.06
N GLU A 29 29.69 2.70 19.26
CA GLU A 29 31.13 2.52 19.54
C GLU A 29 32.01 3.06 18.39
N ARG A 30 31.50 3.05 17.15
CA ARG A 30 32.14 3.64 15.96
C ARG A 30 31.88 5.14 15.79
N GLY A 31 31.15 5.77 16.70
CA GLY A 31 30.91 7.21 16.71
C GLY A 31 29.81 7.68 15.75
N HIS A 32 28.93 6.79 15.28
CA HIS A 32 27.76 7.17 14.47
C HIS A 32 26.60 7.68 15.32
N HIS A 33 25.78 8.56 14.73
CA HIS A 33 24.55 9.05 15.36
C HIS A 33 23.39 8.14 14.98
N LEU A 34 22.79 7.49 15.97
CA LEU A 34 21.65 6.61 15.76
C LEU A 34 20.35 7.26 16.19
N PHE A 35 19.39 7.23 15.28
CA PHE A 35 17.98 7.35 15.61
C PHE A 35 17.32 5.97 15.49
N ILE A 36 16.74 5.52 16.59
CA ILE A 36 15.97 4.28 16.66
C ILE A 36 14.61 4.73 17.13
N ASP A 37 13.53 4.35 16.44
CA ASP A 37 12.14 4.71 16.80
C ASP A 37 12.00 4.71 18.33
N LEU A 38 11.62 5.82 18.98
CA LEU A 38 11.83 6.09 20.42
C LEU A 38 10.55 5.95 21.24
N SER A 39 10.70 5.47 22.48
CA SER A 39 9.79 5.82 23.58
C SER A 39 9.89 7.33 23.81
N MET A 40 8.81 8.07 23.59
CA MET A 40 8.82 9.52 23.58
C MET A 40 8.78 10.13 24.98
N ARG A 41 9.31 11.36 25.09
CA ARG A 41 9.02 12.27 26.22
C ARG A 41 7.63 12.87 26.03
N VAL A 42 6.90 13.11 27.11
CA VAL A 42 5.57 13.73 27.07
C VAL A 42 5.68 15.13 26.43
N GLY A 43 4.99 15.35 25.30
CA GLY A 43 4.83 16.67 24.66
C GLY A 43 5.62 16.95 23.38
N GLU A 44 6.38 15.99 22.82
CA GLU A 44 7.13 16.16 21.56
C GLU A 44 6.30 15.73 20.33
N ASP A 45 6.40 16.48 19.23
CA ASP A 45 5.81 16.11 17.94
C ASP A 45 6.63 15.00 17.27
N TRP A 46 6.28 13.78 17.62
CA TRP A 46 7.04 12.61 17.23
C TRP A 46 6.99 12.30 15.74
N VAL A 47 5.91 12.67 15.05
CA VAL A 47 5.83 12.43 13.60
C VAL A 47 6.80 13.35 12.89
N GLN A 48 6.76 14.64 13.21
CA GLN A 48 7.67 15.61 12.62
C GLN A 48 9.13 15.21 12.89
N ARG A 49 9.43 14.78 14.12
CA ARG A 49 10.74 14.26 14.48
C ARG A 49 11.17 13.05 13.66
N ILE A 50 10.32 12.03 13.49
CA ILE A 50 10.64 10.85 12.66
C ILE A 50 10.91 11.28 11.22
N SER A 51 10.07 12.15 10.65
CA SER A 51 10.25 12.67 9.29
C SER A 51 11.58 13.39 9.11
N ASP A 52 11.93 14.27 10.06
CA ASP A 52 13.16 15.05 10.02
C ASP A 52 14.40 14.18 10.20
N GLU A 53 14.34 13.17 11.07
CA GLU A 53 15.42 12.21 11.27
C GLU A 53 15.62 11.30 10.06
N ILE A 54 14.54 10.86 9.38
CA ILE A 54 14.64 10.09 8.13
C ILE A 54 15.28 10.95 7.03
N LYS A 55 14.84 12.20 6.85
CA LYS A 55 15.39 13.11 5.83
C LYS A 55 16.86 13.47 6.09
N ALA A 56 17.24 13.58 7.36
CA ALA A 56 18.61 13.90 7.76
C ALA A 56 19.53 12.68 7.82
N ALA A 57 19.00 11.47 7.69
CA ALA A 57 19.79 10.24 7.76
C ALA A 57 20.64 10.06 6.48
N ASP A 58 21.86 9.57 6.68
CA ASP A 58 22.72 9.08 5.60
C ASP A 58 22.32 7.66 5.21
N PHE A 59 21.95 6.84 6.19
CA PHE A 59 21.54 5.44 6.02
C PHE A 59 20.24 5.14 6.74
N PHE A 60 19.43 4.28 6.14
CA PHE A 60 18.19 3.76 6.71
C PHE A 60 18.29 2.24 6.76
N VAL A 61 18.46 1.70 7.96
CA VAL A 61 18.52 0.25 8.19
C VAL A 61 17.11 -0.25 8.48
N LEU A 62 16.61 -1.11 7.60
CA LEU A 62 15.28 -1.71 7.73
C LEU A 62 15.41 -3.17 8.19
N VAL A 63 14.96 -3.46 9.39
CA VAL A 63 14.97 -4.81 9.95
C VAL A 63 13.67 -5.53 9.57
N ILE A 64 13.81 -6.63 8.82
CA ILE A 64 12.75 -7.41 8.18
C ILE A 64 12.63 -8.78 8.85
N SER A 65 11.76 -8.86 9.85
CA SER A 65 11.25 -10.09 10.46
C SER A 65 9.81 -10.38 10.03
N GLU A 66 9.31 -11.59 10.29
CA GLU A 66 7.90 -11.97 10.08
C GLU A 66 6.93 -10.95 10.71
N GLN A 67 7.27 -10.40 11.88
CA GLN A 67 6.43 -9.46 12.61
C GLN A 67 6.57 -8.01 12.11
N SER A 68 7.75 -7.59 11.66
CA SER A 68 7.96 -6.26 11.06
C SER A 68 7.21 -6.11 9.72
N MET A 69 7.08 -7.20 8.95
CA MET A 69 6.31 -7.22 7.69
C MET A 69 4.82 -6.99 7.91
N GLN A 70 4.34 -7.19 9.14
CA GLN A 70 2.96 -6.92 9.55
C GLN A 70 2.80 -5.52 10.20
N SER A 71 3.84 -4.68 10.21
CA SER A 71 3.77 -3.33 10.80
C SER A 71 3.49 -2.28 9.74
N GLN A 72 2.38 -1.55 9.90
CA GLN A 72 2.06 -0.40 9.06
C GLN A 72 3.01 0.77 9.31
N MET A 73 3.50 0.91 10.54
CA MET A 73 4.46 1.96 10.87
C MET A 73 5.81 1.73 10.18
N VAL A 74 6.36 0.50 10.25
CA VAL A 74 7.59 0.12 9.55
C VAL A 74 7.45 0.34 8.04
N ALA A 75 6.30 -0.07 7.47
CA ALA A 75 6.02 0.17 6.06
C ALA A 75 5.93 1.67 5.71
N GLU A 76 5.39 2.50 6.59
CA GLU A 76 5.33 3.96 6.40
C GLU A 76 6.73 4.58 6.45
N GLU A 77 7.56 4.19 7.42
CA GLU A 77 8.94 4.68 7.54
C GLU A 77 9.78 4.30 6.31
N ALA A 78 9.66 3.05 5.82
CA ALA A 78 10.34 2.60 4.62
C ALA A 78 9.91 3.40 3.36
N ARG A 79 8.61 3.73 3.25
CA ARG A 79 8.11 4.61 2.18
C ARG A 79 8.70 6.02 2.26
N LEU A 80 8.74 6.60 3.45
CA LEU A 80 9.31 7.95 3.65
C LEU A 80 10.79 7.97 3.32
N ALA A 81 11.53 6.95 3.75
CA ALA A 81 12.95 6.80 3.44
C ALA A 81 13.17 6.66 1.94
N HIS A 82 12.39 5.82 1.25
CA HIS A 82 12.48 5.66 -0.19
C HIS A 82 12.14 6.94 -0.96
N ALA A 83 11.07 7.64 -0.57
CA ALA A 83 10.70 8.92 -1.15
C ALA A 83 11.80 9.97 -0.98
N SER A 84 12.40 10.05 0.22
CA SER A 84 13.55 10.92 0.48
C SER A 84 14.76 10.55 -0.38
N GLN A 85 15.07 9.24 -0.49
CA GLN A 85 16.18 8.75 -1.29
C GLN A 85 16.03 9.13 -2.77
N ARG A 86 14.82 9.01 -3.35
CA ARG A 86 14.59 9.40 -4.74
C ARG A 86 14.70 10.91 -4.95
N ALA A 87 14.23 11.71 -4.00
CA ALA A 87 14.22 13.16 -4.12
C ALA A 87 15.58 13.82 -3.81
N HIS A 88 16.37 13.24 -2.91
CA HIS A 88 17.59 13.88 -2.38
C HIS A 88 18.85 12.98 -2.46
N GLY A 89 18.72 11.76 -2.98
CA GLY A 89 19.80 10.76 -3.01
C GLY A 89 20.06 10.04 -1.69
N ARG A 90 19.38 10.42 -0.59
CA ARG A 90 19.56 9.88 0.78
C ARG A 90 18.22 9.74 1.53
N PRO A 91 18.10 8.80 2.48
CA PRO A 91 19.13 7.87 2.97
C PRO A 91 19.38 6.68 2.02
N HIS A 92 20.54 6.04 2.12
CA HIS A 92 20.77 4.73 1.51
C HIS A 92 20.02 3.64 2.30
N LEU A 93 19.11 2.92 1.64
CA LEU A 93 18.34 1.84 2.27
C LEU A 93 19.18 0.56 2.39
N LEU A 94 19.27 0.03 3.60
CA LEU A 94 19.98 -1.20 3.95
C LEU A 94 18.99 -2.21 4.57
N PRO A 95 18.38 -3.11 3.77
CA PRO A 95 17.47 -4.12 4.28
C PRO A 95 18.23 -5.29 4.96
N VAL A 96 17.74 -5.69 6.13
CA VAL A 96 18.29 -6.79 6.95
C VAL A 96 17.18 -7.76 7.29
N ARG A 97 17.20 -8.96 6.72
CA ARG A 97 16.21 -10.01 6.99
C ARG A 97 16.61 -10.84 8.21
N LEU A 98 15.74 -10.91 9.22
CA LEU A 98 15.91 -11.70 10.44
C LEU A 98 15.01 -12.93 10.41
N ALA A 99 15.61 -14.10 10.24
CA ALA A 99 14.96 -15.41 10.18
C ALA A 99 13.71 -15.44 9.28
N TYR A 100 13.71 -14.63 8.22
CA TYR A 100 12.59 -14.44 7.33
C TYR A 100 13.04 -14.48 5.88
N ASP A 101 12.81 -15.60 5.21
CA ASP A 101 13.12 -15.83 3.80
C ASP A 101 11.88 -15.68 2.89
N GLY A 102 10.72 -15.36 3.47
CA GLY A 102 9.45 -15.18 2.75
C GLY A 102 9.43 -14.02 1.75
N GLN A 103 8.40 -14.02 0.88
CA GLN A 103 8.15 -12.90 -0.02
C GLN A 103 7.69 -11.68 0.77
N LEU A 104 8.24 -10.51 0.43
CA LEU A 104 7.85 -9.26 1.07
C LEU A 104 6.39 -8.92 0.71
N PRO A 105 5.62 -8.33 1.65
CA PRO A 105 4.33 -7.75 1.34
C PRO A 105 4.46 -6.79 0.17
N TYR A 106 3.43 -6.77 -0.68
CA TYR A 106 3.41 -6.04 -1.94
C TYR A 106 4.00 -4.60 -1.83
N ASP A 107 3.51 -3.82 -0.87
CA ASP A 107 3.95 -2.44 -0.57
C ASP A 107 5.46 -2.29 -0.31
N LEU A 108 6.06 -3.25 0.40
CA LEU A 108 7.48 -3.24 0.75
C LEU A 108 8.32 -3.87 -0.37
N GLY A 109 7.78 -4.89 -1.05
CA GLY A 109 8.43 -5.53 -2.19
C GLY A 109 8.72 -4.56 -3.32
N ALA A 110 7.80 -3.62 -3.61
CA ALA A 110 7.99 -2.59 -4.63
C ALA A 110 9.26 -1.73 -4.40
N ILE A 111 9.61 -1.49 -3.13
CA ILE A 111 10.79 -0.71 -2.72
C ILE A 111 12.03 -1.60 -2.65
N LEU A 112 11.90 -2.75 -1.97
CA LEU A 112 13.05 -3.51 -1.46
C LEU A 112 13.49 -4.65 -2.37
N ASN A 113 12.62 -5.18 -3.26
CA ASN A 113 13.00 -6.30 -4.14
C ASN A 113 14.11 -5.93 -5.14
N ARG A 114 14.37 -4.65 -5.33
CA ARG A 114 15.45 -4.12 -6.19
C ARG A 114 16.79 -3.98 -5.45
N LEU A 115 16.81 -4.20 -4.14
CA LEU A 115 17.98 -3.98 -3.28
C LEU A 115 18.55 -5.32 -2.80
N ASN A 116 19.89 -5.38 -2.66
CA ASN A 116 20.53 -6.45 -1.91
C ASN A 116 20.22 -6.33 -0.43
N TYR A 117 20.15 -7.45 0.28
CA TYR A 117 19.83 -7.52 1.71
C TYR A 117 20.81 -8.40 2.48
N ALA A 118 21.03 -8.09 3.76
CA ALA A 118 21.72 -8.99 4.68
C ALA A 118 20.72 -10.01 5.25
N PHE A 119 21.12 -11.28 5.42
CA PHE A 119 20.27 -12.33 5.98
C PHE A 119 20.87 -12.90 7.26
N CYS A 120 20.12 -12.80 8.36
CA CYS A 120 20.40 -13.35 9.68
C CYS A 120 19.55 -14.59 9.88
N SER A 121 20.15 -15.78 9.86
CA SER A 121 19.41 -17.03 10.08
C SER A 121 19.23 -17.31 11.58
N SER A 122 20.16 -16.86 12.41
CA SER A 122 20.23 -17.15 13.84
C SER A 122 21.08 -16.09 14.58
N GLU A 123 21.04 -16.08 15.92
CA GLU A 123 21.80 -15.13 16.73
C GLU A 123 23.31 -15.13 16.45
N SER A 124 23.89 -16.27 16.04
CA SER A 124 25.31 -16.36 15.68
C SER A 124 25.70 -15.56 14.43
N ASP A 125 24.75 -15.22 13.56
CA ASP A 125 24.99 -14.37 12.39
C ASP A 125 25.08 -12.86 12.74
N THR A 126 24.60 -12.47 13.93
CA THR A 126 24.48 -11.06 14.34
C THR A 126 25.81 -10.31 14.24
N ALA A 127 26.90 -10.93 14.70
CA ALA A 127 28.23 -10.32 14.67
C ALA A 127 28.75 -10.12 13.23
N ARG A 128 28.51 -11.10 12.35
CA ARG A 128 28.88 -11.02 10.93
C ARG A 128 28.10 -9.91 10.24
N ILE A 129 26.78 -9.88 10.39
CA ILE A 129 25.90 -8.88 9.76
C ILE A 129 26.18 -7.48 10.27
N THR A 130 26.43 -7.34 11.58
CA THR A 130 26.85 -6.06 12.16
C THR A 130 28.14 -5.55 11.50
N THR A 131 29.09 -6.45 11.24
CA THR A 131 30.35 -6.11 10.54
C THR A 131 30.10 -5.73 9.08
N GLU A 132 29.23 -6.46 8.36
CA GLU A 132 28.84 -6.14 6.98
C GLU A 132 28.14 -4.78 6.87
N LEU A 133 27.20 -4.49 7.78
CA LEU A 133 26.51 -3.20 7.85
C LEU A 133 27.48 -2.07 8.16
N LEU A 134 28.41 -2.26 9.11
CA LEU A 134 29.45 -1.29 9.41
C LEU A 134 30.31 -0.98 8.18
N ALA A 135 30.75 -2.01 7.46
CA ALA A 135 31.54 -1.83 6.24
C ALA A 135 30.74 -1.08 5.15
N ALA A 136 29.45 -1.42 4.97
CA ALA A 136 28.58 -0.73 4.02
C ALA A 136 28.41 0.76 4.38
N ILE A 137 28.24 1.07 5.67
CA ILE A 137 28.08 2.44 6.18
C ILE A 137 29.39 3.25 6.08
N GLU A 138 30.54 2.63 6.35
CA GLU A 138 31.84 3.29 6.31
C GLU A 138 32.33 3.56 4.88
N HIS A 139 31.96 2.72 3.92
CA HIS A 139 32.39 2.81 2.52
C HIS A 139 31.34 3.38 1.57
N ASP A 140 30.19 3.85 2.06
CA ASP A 140 29.03 4.26 1.24
C ASP A 140 28.69 3.19 0.17
N ALA A 141 28.83 1.92 0.55
CA ALA A 141 28.70 0.77 -0.33
C ALA A 141 27.33 0.09 -0.17
N GLN A 142 26.84 -0.53 -1.24
CA GLN A 142 25.71 -1.45 -1.15
C GLN A 142 26.15 -2.74 -0.46
N LEU A 143 25.25 -3.37 0.30
CA LEU A 143 25.55 -4.65 0.94
C LEU A 143 25.91 -5.72 -0.12
N PRO A 144 26.90 -6.60 0.16
CA PRO A 144 27.19 -7.72 -0.72
C PRO A 144 25.94 -8.59 -0.86
N ALA A 145 25.68 -9.11 -2.06
CA ALA A 145 24.60 -10.05 -2.28
C ALA A 145 24.79 -11.26 -1.34
N PRO A 146 23.72 -11.76 -0.69
CA PRO A 146 23.83 -13.03 0.01
C PRO A 146 24.29 -14.08 -1.00
N GLY A 147 25.17 -14.99 -0.57
CA GLY A 147 25.53 -16.18 -1.33
C GLY A 147 24.26 -16.80 -1.88
N ILE A 148 24.16 -16.80 -3.20
CA ILE A 148 22.93 -16.94 -3.97
C ILE A 148 22.15 -18.20 -3.55
N ALA A 149 21.01 -18.03 -2.90
CA ALA A 149 19.88 -18.93 -3.12
C ALA A 149 19.23 -18.50 -4.45
N LYS A 150 19.55 -19.25 -5.49
CA LYS A 150 19.10 -19.04 -6.87
C LYS A 150 17.59 -19.35 -6.96
N THR A 151 16.74 -18.35 -6.78
CA THR A 151 15.34 -18.30 -7.25
C THR A 151 14.99 -16.82 -7.34
N GLY A 152 15.22 -16.11 -8.44
CA GLY A 152 14.72 -16.37 -9.77
C GLY A 152 13.42 -15.58 -9.96
N LEU A 153 13.50 -14.45 -10.68
CA LEU A 153 12.33 -13.82 -11.29
C LEU A 153 11.55 -14.87 -12.11
N ALA A 154 10.22 -14.78 -12.06
CA ALA A 154 9.25 -15.56 -12.84
C ALA A 154 9.35 -17.08 -12.68
N ALA A 155 8.60 -17.63 -11.72
CA ALA A 155 8.08 -18.99 -11.81
C ALA A 155 6.65 -19.02 -11.23
N GLU A 156 5.68 -19.32 -12.10
CA GLU A 156 4.41 -19.88 -11.70
C GLU A 156 4.62 -21.23 -10.97
N ILE A 157 3.55 -21.68 -10.31
CA ILE A 157 3.29 -23.02 -9.75
C ILE A 157 3.77 -23.23 -8.29
N PRO A 158 3.03 -24.02 -7.50
CA PRO A 158 1.95 -23.64 -6.61
C PRO A 158 2.43 -23.51 -5.15
N LEU A 159 1.70 -22.79 -4.29
CA LEU A 159 1.92 -22.92 -2.85
C LEU A 159 1.81 -24.41 -2.46
N PRO A 160 2.79 -25.00 -1.73
CA PRO A 160 2.58 -26.31 -1.17
C PRO A 160 1.30 -26.25 -0.33
N SER A 161 0.46 -27.26 -0.51
CA SER A 161 -0.72 -27.53 0.29
C SER A 161 -0.31 -27.78 1.74
N ALA A 162 0.11 -26.72 2.44
CA ALA A 162 0.05 -26.64 3.87
C ALA A 162 -1.43 -26.46 4.20
N ASN A 163 -1.99 -27.48 4.82
CA ASN A 163 -3.35 -27.54 5.33
C ASN A 163 -3.88 -26.12 5.71
N PRO A 164 -4.87 -25.55 5.00
CA PRO A 164 -5.33 -24.16 5.19
C PRO A 164 -5.92 -23.89 6.59
N LEU A 165 -6.03 -24.92 7.43
CA LEU A 165 -6.46 -24.84 8.82
C LEU A 165 -5.34 -24.48 9.82
N LEU A 166 -4.06 -24.40 9.41
CA LEU A 166 -2.93 -24.29 10.37
C LEU A 166 -2.13 -22.98 10.37
N CYS A 167 -2.26 -22.10 9.36
CA CYS A 167 -1.60 -20.79 9.39
C CYS A 167 -2.60 -19.65 9.11
N LEU A 168 -3.10 -19.04 10.19
CA LEU A 168 -3.97 -17.87 10.12
C LEU A 168 -3.21 -16.72 9.44
N GLU A 169 -3.67 -16.32 8.25
CA GLU A 169 -3.11 -15.23 7.44
C GLU A 169 -3.21 -13.90 8.19
N ALA A 170 -2.13 -13.11 8.17
CA ALA A 170 -2.09 -11.80 8.80
C ALA A 170 -3.03 -10.80 8.07
N PRO A 171 -3.65 -9.85 8.79
CA PRO A 171 -4.64 -8.94 8.22
C PRO A 171 -4.03 -7.81 7.37
N GLU A 172 -2.71 -7.66 7.34
CA GLU A 172 -2.01 -6.60 6.61
C GLU A 172 -1.84 -6.86 5.11
N GLY A 173 -1.81 -5.77 4.33
CA GLY A 173 -1.59 -5.82 2.88
C GLY A 173 -2.78 -6.32 2.08
N THR A 174 -2.55 -6.51 0.78
CA THR A 174 -3.55 -7.02 -0.16
C THR A 174 -3.70 -8.53 -0.01
N MET A 175 -4.92 -8.99 0.29
CA MET A 175 -5.24 -10.43 0.33
C MET A 175 -5.03 -11.12 -1.02
N ALA A 176 -4.50 -12.33 -0.99
CA ALA A 176 -4.44 -13.22 -2.15
C ALA A 176 -5.84 -13.54 -2.69
N ALA A 177 -5.95 -13.84 -3.99
CA ALA A 177 -7.22 -14.17 -4.63
C ALA A 177 -7.84 -15.48 -4.10
N GLU A 178 -7.02 -16.35 -3.52
CA GLU A 178 -7.41 -17.63 -2.95
C GLU A 178 -7.66 -17.54 -1.43
N SER A 179 -7.46 -16.36 -0.82
CA SER A 179 -7.59 -16.19 0.63
C SER A 179 -9.00 -16.55 1.10
N VAL A 180 -9.07 -17.51 2.03
CA VAL A 180 -10.32 -17.92 2.69
C VAL A 180 -10.90 -16.84 3.60
N PHE A 181 -10.14 -15.79 3.90
CA PHE A 181 -10.56 -14.68 4.75
C PHE A 181 -11.22 -13.54 3.95
N TYR A 182 -11.16 -13.56 2.62
CA TYR A 182 -11.81 -12.56 1.78
C TYR A 182 -13.33 -12.79 1.72
N LEU A 183 -14.10 -11.84 2.22
CA LEU A 183 -15.55 -11.88 2.14
C LEU A 183 -16.03 -11.19 0.85
N GLU A 184 -16.70 -11.95 -0.01
CA GLU A 184 -17.38 -11.40 -1.19
C GLU A 184 -18.56 -10.51 -0.77
N ARG A 185 -18.70 -9.39 -1.48
CA ARG A 185 -19.75 -8.38 -1.30
C ARG A 185 -20.52 -8.19 -2.61
N ASP A 186 -21.58 -7.40 -2.59
CA ASP A 186 -22.38 -7.10 -3.79
C ASP A 186 -21.53 -6.56 -4.95
N GLY A 187 -20.52 -5.75 -4.65
CA GLY A 187 -19.58 -5.23 -5.63
C GLY A 187 -18.77 -6.31 -6.37
N ASP A 188 -18.49 -7.43 -5.72
CA ASP A 188 -17.77 -8.56 -6.33
C ASP A 188 -18.61 -9.22 -7.44
N HIS A 189 -19.92 -9.33 -7.23
CA HIS A 189 -20.84 -9.87 -8.23
C HIS A 189 -20.96 -8.95 -9.45
N ILE A 190 -21.02 -7.64 -9.22
CA ILE A 190 -21.04 -6.63 -10.30
C ILE A 190 -19.75 -6.72 -11.13
N VAL A 191 -18.59 -6.79 -10.48
CA VAL A 191 -17.30 -7.00 -11.16
C VAL A 191 -17.33 -8.31 -11.96
N ALA A 192 -17.82 -9.38 -11.35
CA ALA A 192 -17.86 -10.69 -11.97
C ALA A 192 -18.71 -10.72 -13.24
N ASP A 193 -19.83 -10.00 -13.27
CA ASP A 193 -20.70 -9.88 -14.42
C ASP A 193 -20.06 -9.03 -15.53
N GLU A 194 -19.44 -7.91 -15.15
CA GLU A 194 -18.75 -7.03 -16.09
C GLU A 194 -17.60 -7.75 -16.82
N GLN A 195 -16.86 -8.61 -16.12
CA GLN A 195 -15.75 -9.39 -16.68
C GLN A 195 -16.17 -10.46 -17.71
N ASN A 196 -17.48 -10.66 -17.94
CA ASN A 196 -17.96 -11.52 -19.02
C ASN A 196 -17.89 -10.85 -20.40
N HIS A 197 -17.69 -9.53 -20.47
CA HIS A 197 -17.57 -8.80 -21.72
C HIS A 197 -16.13 -8.86 -22.28
N ALA A 198 -16.01 -8.87 -23.61
CA ALA A 198 -14.72 -8.93 -24.29
C ALA A 198 -13.79 -7.74 -23.99
N GLY A 199 -14.37 -6.57 -23.68
CA GLY A 199 -13.66 -5.37 -23.25
C GLY A 199 -14.53 -4.59 -22.26
N TYR A 200 -13.96 -4.24 -21.09
CA TYR A 200 -14.70 -3.56 -20.02
C TYR A 200 -13.94 -2.38 -19.42
N THR A 201 -14.63 -1.56 -18.64
CA THR A 201 -14.02 -0.52 -17.81
C THR A 201 -14.63 -0.58 -16.42
N LEU A 202 -13.81 -0.85 -15.41
CA LEU A 202 -14.18 -0.97 -14.02
C LEU A 202 -13.50 0.13 -13.20
N THR A 203 -14.26 0.78 -12.33
CA THR A 203 -13.73 1.68 -11.30
C THR A 203 -14.10 1.11 -9.93
N ILE A 204 -13.12 0.73 -9.13
CA ILE A 204 -13.30 0.28 -7.75
C ILE A 204 -13.06 1.48 -6.84
N GLN A 205 -14.13 2.03 -6.27
CA GLN A 205 -14.08 3.24 -5.45
C GLN A 205 -14.35 2.92 -3.98
N ALA A 206 -13.43 3.27 -3.09
CA ALA A 206 -13.62 3.14 -1.65
C ALA A 206 -12.50 3.84 -0.88
N ALA A 207 -12.70 4.20 0.38
CA ALA A 207 -11.61 4.71 1.20
C ALA A 207 -10.43 3.71 1.34
N ARG A 208 -9.27 4.18 1.82
CA ARG A 208 -8.13 3.29 2.14
C ARG A 208 -8.56 2.17 3.10
N GLN A 209 -7.97 0.98 2.94
CA GLN A 209 -8.22 -0.21 3.77
C GLN A 209 -9.65 -0.80 3.71
N MET A 210 -10.38 -0.50 2.62
CA MET A 210 -11.72 -1.05 2.33
C MET A 210 -11.71 -2.31 1.45
N GLY A 211 -10.53 -2.83 1.08
CA GLY A 211 -10.38 -4.01 0.25
C GLY A 211 -10.37 -3.76 -1.27
N LYS A 212 -10.09 -2.51 -1.72
CA LYS A 212 -9.97 -2.18 -3.15
C LYS A 212 -8.93 -3.02 -3.87
N SER A 213 -7.70 -3.01 -3.37
CA SER A 213 -6.58 -3.75 -3.95
C SER A 213 -6.82 -5.26 -3.93
N SER A 214 -7.53 -5.77 -2.91
CA SER A 214 -7.94 -7.19 -2.86
C SER A 214 -8.97 -7.53 -3.94
N LEU A 215 -9.96 -6.66 -4.18
CA LEU A 215 -10.90 -6.85 -5.28
C LEU A 215 -10.20 -6.71 -6.65
N LEU A 216 -9.30 -5.74 -6.81
CA LEU A 216 -8.48 -5.59 -8.02
C LEU A 216 -7.61 -6.82 -8.27
N GLY A 217 -7.01 -7.40 -7.22
CA GLY A 217 -6.29 -8.67 -7.27
C GLY A 217 -7.15 -9.81 -7.81
N ARG A 218 -8.41 -9.89 -7.41
CA ARG A 218 -9.38 -10.88 -7.92
C ARG A 218 -9.79 -10.63 -9.36
N VAL A 219 -9.99 -9.38 -9.75
CA VAL A 219 -10.22 -8.97 -11.15
C VAL A 219 -9.09 -9.49 -12.02
N MET A 220 -7.84 -9.24 -11.61
CA MET A 220 -6.64 -9.71 -12.31
C MET A 220 -6.56 -11.25 -12.34
N ALA A 221 -6.80 -11.93 -11.21
CA ALA A 221 -6.75 -13.38 -11.13
C ALA A 221 -7.79 -14.04 -12.06
N ARG A 222 -9.00 -13.48 -12.15
CA ARG A 222 -10.01 -13.95 -13.11
C ARG A 222 -9.58 -13.68 -14.55
N ALA A 223 -9.07 -12.49 -14.87
CA ALA A 223 -8.60 -12.15 -16.21
C ALA A 223 -7.51 -13.13 -16.70
N ARG A 224 -6.53 -13.44 -15.84
CA ARG A 224 -5.49 -14.45 -16.13
C ARG A 224 -6.08 -15.84 -16.38
N ARG A 225 -7.03 -16.29 -15.54
CA ARG A 225 -7.72 -17.58 -15.74
C ARG A 225 -8.48 -17.66 -17.06
N THR A 226 -8.98 -16.54 -17.58
CA THR A 226 -9.66 -16.45 -18.87
C THR A 226 -8.72 -16.20 -20.05
N GLY A 227 -7.41 -16.21 -19.83
CA GLY A 227 -6.40 -16.03 -20.88
C GLY A 227 -6.18 -14.58 -21.33
N VAL A 228 -6.60 -13.59 -20.53
CA VAL A 228 -6.34 -12.17 -20.79
C VAL A 228 -5.00 -11.77 -20.20
N ALA A 229 -4.15 -11.09 -20.97
CA ALA A 229 -2.87 -10.57 -20.47
C ALA A 229 -3.11 -9.42 -19.48
N VAL A 230 -2.35 -9.37 -18.38
CA VAL A 230 -2.57 -8.39 -17.32
C VAL A 230 -1.33 -7.51 -17.15
N ALA A 231 -1.46 -6.22 -17.43
CA ALA A 231 -0.50 -5.20 -17.05
C ALA A 231 -0.99 -4.51 -15.78
N PHE A 232 -0.26 -4.71 -14.68
CA PHE A 232 -0.60 -4.12 -13.39
C PHE A 232 0.35 -2.98 -13.05
N ILE A 233 -0.21 -1.80 -12.81
CA ILE A 233 0.53 -0.59 -12.49
C ILE A 233 0.09 -0.07 -11.14
N ASP A 234 1.04 0.11 -10.24
CA ASP A 234 0.84 0.75 -8.95
C ASP A 234 1.56 2.09 -8.93
N PHE A 235 0.79 3.16 -8.73
CA PHE A 235 1.33 4.50 -8.73
C PHE A 235 2.16 4.84 -7.47
N GLN A 236 2.14 4.02 -6.42
CA GLN A 236 3.10 4.16 -5.31
C GLN A 236 4.56 3.94 -5.75
N ALA A 237 4.79 3.23 -6.86
CA ALA A 237 6.14 3.03 -7.40
C ALA A 237 6.70 4.26 -8.14
N PHE A 238 5.88 5.29 -8.38
CA PHE A 238 6.29 6.53 -9.03
C PHE A 238 6.81 7.52 -7.98
N GLY A 239 8.00 8.06 -8.21
CA GLY A 239 8.54 9.13 -7.38
C GLY A 239 7.91 10.47 -7.73
N HIS A 240 8.20 11.48 -6.91
CA HIS A 240 7.70 12.83 -7.13
C HIS A 240 8.11 13.40 -8.51
N GLU A 241 9.36 13.19 -8.92
CA GLU A 241 9.85 13.69 -10.21
C GLU A 241 9.11 13.07 -11.39
N GLU A 242 8.79 11.78 -11.32
CA GLU A 242 8.05 11.11 -12.38
C GLU A 242 6.57 11.47 -12.39
N LEU A 243 5.97 11.78 -11.23
CA LEU A 243 4.59 12.26 -11.19
C LEU A 243 4.46 13.70 -11.71
N VAL A 244 5.45 14.56 -11.51
CA VAL A 244 5.37 15.99 -11.89
C VAL A 244 5.78 16.24 -13.34
N ASP A 245 6.74 15.49 -13.90
CA ASP A 245 7.16 15.62 -15.30
C ASP A 245 6.31 14.72 -16.21
N PRO A 246 5.49 15.28 -17.13
CA PRO A 246 4.66 14.49 -18.03
C PRO A 246 5.47 13.44 -18.82
N LYS A 247 6.63 13.83 -19.36
CA LYS A 247 7.44 12.92 -20.19
C LYS A 247 7.89 11.72 -19.37
N ARG A 248 8.36 11.94 -18.14
CA ARG A 248 8.78 10.86 -17.23
C ARG A 248 7.60 10.00 -16.80
N LEU A 249 6.45 10.60 -16.49
CA LEU A 249 5.23 9.89 -16.13
C LEU A 249 4.84 8.88 -17.21
N TYR A 250 4.61 9.36 -18.43
CA TYR A 250 4.12 8.52 -19.53
C TYR A 250 5.19 7.52 -19.99
N HIS A 251 6.47 7.90 -19.99
CA HIS A 251 7.56 6.99 -20.33
C HIS A 251 7.67 5.85 -19.33
N GLN A 252 7.75 6.15 -18.02
CA GLN A 252 7.81 5.13 -16.97
C GLN A 252 6.55 4.26 -16.97
N PHE A 253 5.38 4.86 -17.21
CA PHE A 253 4.12 4.12 -17.34
C PHE A 253 4.19 3.08 -18.47
N CYS A 254 4.74 3.42 -19.63
CA CYS A 254 4.92 2.48 -20.73
C CYS A 254 5.98 1.41 -20.45
N VAL A 255 7.07 1.75 -19.76
CA VAL A 255 8.09 0.77 -19.32
C VAL A 255 7.46 -0.26 -18.40
N LEU A 256 6.69 0.18 -17.40
CA LEU A 256 6.04 -0.72 -16.45
C LEU A 256 4.98 -1.61 -17.11
N ILE A 257 4.35 -1.17 -18.20
CA ILE A 257 3.45 -2.03 -18.99
C ILE A 257 4.24 -3.15 -19.68
N GLU A 258 5.39 -2.85 -20.31
CA GLU A 258 6.22 -3.89 -20.92
C GLU A 258 6.76 -4.87 -19.88
N ASP A 259 7.28 -4.35 -18.77
CA ASP A 259 7.79 -5.15 -17.66
C ASP A 259 6.70 -6.10 -17.11
N ALA A 260 5.48 -5.59 -16.91
CA ALA A 260 4.35 -6.39 -16.41
C ALA A 260 3.91 -7.49 -17.38
N LEU A 261 4.15 -7.29 -18.68
CA LEU A 261 3.85 -8.26 -19.74
C LEU A 261 5.03 -9.18 -20.07
N GLY A 262 6.18 -9.02 -19.38
CA GLY A 262 7.40 -9.80 -19.65
C GLY A 262 8.03 -9.50 -21.01
N LEU A 263 7.82 -8.29 -21.53
CA LEU A 263 8.33 -7.85 -22.83
C LEU A 263 9.65 -7.11 -22.67
N GLU A 264 10.55 -7.25 -23.64
CA GLU A 264 11.77 -6.44 -23.68
C GLU A 264 11.44 -4.95 -23.82
N CYS A 265 12.09 -4.11 -23.01
CA CYS A 265 11.88 -2.67 -23.00
C CYS A 265 12.31 -2.03 -24.34
N GLN A 266 11.34 -1.48 -25.07
CA GLN A 266 11.54 -0.79 -26.35
C GLN A 266 10.91 0.59 -26.39
N VAL A 267 10.51 1.12 -25.22
CA VAL A 267 9.84 2.43 -25.08
C VAL A 267 10.59 3.55 -25.82
N ASP A 268 11.92 3.64 -25.67
CA ASP A 268 12.74 4.70 -26.27
C ASP A 268 12.65 4.74 -27.81
N GLN A 269 12.53 3.58 -28.44
CA GLN A 269 12.41 3.47 -29.90
C GLN A 269 11.06 4.05 -30.38
N HIS A 270 10.02 3.91 -29.56
CA HIS A 270 8.67 4.36 -29.87
C HIS A 270 8.35 5.77 -29.33
N TRP A 271 9.22 6.35 -28.49
CA TRP A 271 9.03 7.67 -27.87
C TRP A 271 9.46 8.86 -28.74
N GLN A 272 10.04 8.59 -29.93
CA GLN A 272 10.53 9.63 -30.84
C GLN A 272 9.41 10.38 -31.59
N GLY A 273 9.70 11.63 -31.99
CA GLY A 273 8.84 12.45 -32.84
C GLY A 273 7.98 13.50 -32.09
N PRO A 274 7.18 14.29 -32.84
CA PRO A 274 6.55 15.53 -32.35
C PRO A 274 5.20 15.33 -31.66
N LEU A 275 4.75 14.10 -31.44
CA LEU A 275 3.45 13.82 -30.78
C LEU A 275 3.45 14.25 -29.32
N SER A 276 2.28 14.57 -28.77
CA SER A 276 2.13 14.77 -27.32
C SER A 276 2.45 13.48 -26.55
N GLU A 277 2.78 13.59 -25.26
CA GLU A 277 3.10 12.41 -24.44
C GLU A 277 1.93 11.41 -24.35
N THR A 278 0.68 11.90 -24.28
CA THR A 278 -0.53 11.06 -24.34
C THR A 278 -0.69 10.35 -25.69
N GLN A 279 -0.36 11.02 -26.81
CA GLN A 279 -0.40 10.43 -28.14
C GLN A 279 0.72 9.41 -28.35
N LYS A 280 1.93 9.67 -27.82
CA LYS A 280 3.05 8.70 -27.82
C LYS A 280 2.67 7.45 -27.06
N CYS A 281 2.11 7.59 -25.86
CA CYS A 281 1.63 6.48 -25.05
C CYS A 281 0.55 5.66 -25.78
N ARG A 282 -0.46 6.32 -26.36
CA ARG A 282 -1.47 5.63 -27.19
C ARG A 282 -0.84 4.88 -28.36
N ARG A 283 0.05 5.52 -29.12
CA ARG A 283 0.72 4.91 -30.27
C ARG A 283 1.56 3.70 -29.86
N PHE A 284 2.19 3.77 -28.69
CA PHE A 284 2.94 2.67 -28.11
C PHE A 284 2.02 1.48 -27.81
N LEU A 285 0.89 1.69 -27.14
CA LEU A 285 -0.12 0.63 -26.93
C LEU A 285 -0.60 0.04 -28.27
N GLU A 286 -0.97 0.88 -29.24
CA GLU A 286 -1.53 0.46 -30.53
C GLU A 286 -0.54 -0.32 -31.41
N ARG A 287 0.72 0.10 -31.45
CA ARG A 287 1.70 -0.43 -32.42
C ARG A 287 2.67 -1.45 -31.83
N ARG A 288 2.90 -1.41 -30.52
CA ARG A 288 3.88 -2.26 -29.83
C ARG A 288 3.20 -3.30 -28.94
N ILE A 289 2.30 -2.87 -28.06
CA ILE A 289 1.74 -3.75 -27.03
C ILE A 289 0.62 -4.62 -27.58
N LEU A 290 -0.48 -4.01 -28.05
CA LEU A 290 -1.69 -4.75 -28.46
C LEU A 290 -1.41 -5.81 -29.55
N PRO A 291 -0.56 -5.56 -30.57
CA PRO A 291 -0.25 -6.57 -31.58
C PRO A 291 0.48 -7.81 -31.02
N GLN A 292 1.18 -7.70 -29.89
CA GLN A 292 1.90 -8.83 -29.29
C GLN A 292 0.99 -9.75 -28.48
N LEU A 293 -0.21 -9.28 -28.11
CA LEU A 293 -1.14 -10.02 -27.27
C LEU A 293 -2.09 -10.91 -28.08
N ASN A 294 -2.08 -10.81 -29.42
CA ASN A 294 -2.95 -11.57 -30.32
C ASN A 294 -4.41 -11.55 -29.81
N ASP A 295 -5.05 -12.72 -29.74
CA ASP A 295 -6.42 -12.90 -29.24
C ASP A 295 -6.53 -12.95 -27.71
N GLN A 296 -5.48 -12.66 -26.93
CA GLN A 296 -5.59 -12.67 -25.45
C GLN A 296 -6.38 -11.44 -24.96
N GLY A 297 -6.13 -10.27 -25.55
CA GLY A 297 -6.58 -8.98 -25.02
C GLY A 297 -5.70 -8.49 -23.86
N LEU A 298 -5.98 -7.28 -23.38
CA LEU A 298 -5.18 -6.62 -22.34
C LEU A 298 -6.09 -6.11 -21.23
N LEU A 299 -5.86 -6.56 -20.00
CA LEU A 299 -6.32 -5.87 -18.80
C LEU A 299 -5.21 -4.95 -18.30
N LEU A 300 -5.46 -3.65 -18.35
CA LEU A 300 -4.69 -2.66 -17.62
C LEU A 300 -5.33 -2.44 -16.24
N ALA A 301 -4.66 -2.91 -15.20
CA ALA A 301 -5.08 -2.77 -13.81
C ALA A 301 -4.25 -1.67 -13.14
N LEU A 302 -4.91 -0.63 -12.63
CA LEU A 302 -4.29 0.53 -12.01
C LEU A 302 -4.65 0.58 -10.52
N ASP A 303 -3.65 0.51 -9.64
CA ASP A 303 -3.82 0.70 -8.20
C ASP A 303 -3.19 2.01 -7.73
N GLU A 304 -3.70 2.53 -6.61
CA GLU A 304 -3.25 3.78 -5.99
C GLU A 304 -3.19 4.97 -6.96
N ALA A 305 -4.10 4.99 -7.96
CA ALA A 305 -4.18 6.05 -8.96
C ALA A 305 -4.45 7.44 -8.37
N ASP A 306 -4.86 7.51 -7.09
CA ASP A 306 -4.94 8.74 -6.30
C ASP A 306 -3.60 9.49 -6.21
N ALA A 307 -2.46 8.82 -6.37
CA ALA A 307 -1.13 9.46 -6.40
C ALA A 307 -1.01 10.50 -7.52
N LEU A 308 -1.76 10.35 -8.61
CA LEU A 308 -1.81 11.31 -9.71
C LEU A 308 -2.44 12.65 -9.30
N LEU A 309 -3.07 12.78 -8.14
CA LEU A 309 -3.53 14.09 -7.64
C LEU A 309 -2.39 15.09 -7.48
N ALA A 310 -1.16 14.62 -7.25
CA ALA A 310 0.03 15.47 -7.20
C ALA A 310 0.59 15.82 -8.59
N SER A 311 0.08 15.21 -9.66
CA SER A 311 0.56 15.39 -11.03
C SER A 311 -0.19 16.52 -11.74
N PRO A 312 0.52 17.46 -12.40
CA PRO A 312 -0.11 18.43 -13.29
C PRO A 312 -0.76 17.75 -14.51
N SER A 313 -0.35 16.52 -14.86
CA SER A 313 -0.88 15.75 -15.99
C SER A 313 -2.08 14.87 -15.63
N ARG A 314 -2.65 14.97 -14.42
CA ARG A 314 -3.76 14.10 -13.98
C ARG A 314 -4.93 14.07 -14.98
N SER A 315 -5.42 15.24 -15.41
CA SER A 315 -6.57 15.34 -16.31
C SER A 315 -6.25 14.74 -17.67
N ASP A 316 -5.05 14.99 -18.21
CA ASP A 316 -4.61 14.43 -19.49
C ASP A 316 -4.47 12.90 -19.42
N PHE A 317 -3.96 12.38 -18.29
CA PHE A 317 -3.76 10.95 -18.08
C PHE A 317 -5.10 10.22 -18.06
N PHE A 318 -6.06 10.69 -17.26
CA PHE A 318 -7.40 10.07 -17.21
C PHE A 318 -8.18 10.29 -18.51
N GLY A 319 -8.04 11.45 -19.17
CA GLY A 319 -8.59 11.71 -20.50
C GLY A 319 -8.04 10.75 -21.57
N MET A 320 -6.77 10.37 -21.48
CA MET A 320 -6.17 9.34 -22.33
C MET A 320 -6.81 7.96 -22.10
N LEU A 321 -7.00 7.54 -20.86
CA LEU A 321 -7.69 6.27 -20.55
C LEU A 321 -9.12 6.26 -21.08
N ARG A 322 -9.83 7.39 -20.99
CA ARG A 322 -11.16 7.56 -21.58
C ARG A 322 -11.12 7.41 -23.11
N SER A 323 -10.11 7.97 -23.76
CA SER A 323 -9.89 7.81 -25.20
C SER A 323 -9.67 6.34 -25.57
N TRP A 324 -8.93 5.58 -24.78
CA TRP A 324 -8.68 4.16 -25.01
C TRP A 324 -9.94 3.31 -24.89
N HIS A 325 -10.80 3.60 -23.90
CA HIS A 325 -12.14 3.03 -23.81
C HIS A 325 -12.94 3.27 -25.10
N ASN A 326 -12.93 4.50 -25.64
CA ASN A 326 -13.66 4.82 -26.88
C ASN A 326 -13.12 4.08 -28.10
N CYS A 327 -11.81 3.81 -28.13
CA CYS A 327 -11.20 3.10 -29.26
C CYS A 327 -11.80 1.70 -29.45
N ARG A 328 -12.31 1.05 -28.40
CA ARG A 328 -12.97 -0.26 -28.49
C ARG A 328 -14.13 -0.31 -29.48
N GLN A 329 -14.83 0.81 -29.66
CA GLN A 329 -15.99 0.89 -30.54
C GLN A 329 -15.60 1.06 -32.02
N THR A 330 -14.40 1.55 -32.30
CA THR A 330 -14.00 2.00 -33.64
C THR A 330 -12.77 1.30 -34.19
N LYS A 331 -11.98 0.65 -33.33
CA LYS A 331 -10.69 0.07 -33.66
C LYS A 331 -10.62 -1.41 -33.23
N PRO A 332 -10.47 -2.35 -34.17
CA PRO A 332 -10.42 -3.79 -33.85
C PRO A 332 -9.34 -4.15 -32.82
N GLU A 333 -8.16 -3.50 -32.90
CA GLU A 333 -7.04 -3.75 -32.00
C GLU A 333 -7.36 -3.44 -30.53
N TRP A 334 -8.32 -2.55 -30.27
CA TRP A 334 -8.75 -2.18 -28.91
C TRP A 334 -9.93 -3.00 -28.42
N ARG A 335 -10.59 -3.81 -29.26
CA ARG A 335 -11.86 -4.49 -28.92
C ARG A 335 -11.79 -5.29 -27.62
N ARG A 336 -10.61 -5.84 -27.31
CA ARG A 336 -10.33 -6.66 -26.11
C ARG A 336 -9.51 -5.93 -25.04
N PHE A 337 -9.51 -4.60 -25.06
CA PHE A 337 -8.90 -3.78 -24.02
C PHE A 337 -9.83 -3.68 -22.81
N CYS A 338 -9.31 -3.98 -21.64
CA CYS A 338 -9.99 -3.92 -20.36
C CYS A 338 -9.24 -2.94 -19.46
N LEU A 339 -9.98 -2.13 -18.71
CA LEU A 339 -9.42 -1.19 -17.74
C LEU A 339 -10.04 -1.48 -16.39
N ALA A 340 -9.23 -1.62 -15.34
CA ALA A 340 -9.70 -1.68 -13.96
C ALA A 340 -8.89 -0.72 -13.10
N THR A 341 -9.53 0.29 -12.52
CA THR A 341 -8.87 1.33 -11.74
C THR A 341 -9.38 1.32 -10.32
N ALA A 342 -8.48 1.25 -9.33
CA ALA A 342 -8.82 1.43 -7.92
C ALA A 342 -8.52 2.88 -7.50
N ILE A 343 -9.52 3.57 -6.94
CA ILE A 343 -9.40 4.94 -6.45
C ILE A 343 -10.00 5.07 -5.05
N SER A 344 -9.41 5.94 -4.24
CA SER A 344 -9.87 6.27 -2.90
C SER A 344 -10.63 7.58 -2.83
N THR A 345 -10.51 8.38 -3.88
CA THR A 345 -11.05 9.74 -3.96
C THR A 345 -12.29 9.81 -4.84
N GLU A 346 -12.97 10.95 -4.82
CA GLU A 346 -14.06 11.21 -5.76
C GLU A 346 -13.49 11.45 -7.18
N PRO A 347 -14.08 10.84 -8.24
CA PRO A 347 -13.65 11.02 -9.62
C PRO A 347 -13.40 12.47 -10.06
N ALA A 348 -14.23 13.41 -9.59
CA ALA A 348 -14.11 14.84 -9.89
C ALA A 348 -12.79 15.48 -9.41
N MET A 349 -12.10 14.85 -8.45
CA MET A 349 -10.75 15.27 -8.04
C MET A 349 -9.65 14.78 -8.96
N LEU A 350 -9.89 13.76 -9.77
CA LEU A 350 -8.87 13.17 -10.64
C LEU A 350 -8.89 13.81 -12.03
N ILE A 351 -10.03 14.34 -12.45
CA ILE A 351 -10.21 14.96 -13.76
C ILE A 351 -11.17 16.15 -13.69
N GLU A 352 -10.74 17.28 -14.26
CA GLU A 352 -11.52 18.52 -14.25
C GLU A 352 -12.73 18.46 -15.19
N SER A 353 -12.51 17.93 -16.41
CA SER A 353 -13.56 17.80 -17.40
C SER A 353 -14.33 16.48 -17.22
N LEU A 354 -15.53 16.57 -16.65
CA LEU A 354 -16.40 15.42 -16.44
C LEU A 354 -16.76 14.70 -17.74
N THR A 355 -16.81 15.38 -18.89
CA THR A 355 -17.09 14.75 -20.19
C THR A 355 -15.92 13.92 -20.72
N GLN A 356 -14.70 14.20 -20.24
CA GLN A 356 -13.48 13.46 -20.57
C GLN A 356 -13.14 12.38 -19.52
N SER A 357 -13.96 12.25 -18.48
CA SER A 357 -13.76 11.32 -17.37
C SER A 357 -13.91 9.85 -17.77
N PRO A 358 -12.88 8.99 -17.58
CA PRO A 358 -13.00 7.55 -17.78
C PRO A 358 -13.96 6.90 -16.76
N PHE A 359 -14.23 7.59 -15.65
CA PHE A 359 -15.10 7.13 -14.58
C PHE A 359 -16.59 7.19 -14.94
N ASN A 360 -16.94 7.88 -16.04
CA ASN A 360 -18.33 8.08 -16.47
C ASN A 360 -18.78 7.09 -17.55
N VAL A 361 -17.90 6.19 -17.99
CA VAL A 361 -18.18 5.26 -19.11
C VAL A 361 -18.02 3.79 -18.77
N GLY A 362 -17.57 3.50 -17.56
CA GLY A 362 -17.46 2.14 -17.05
C GLY A 362 -18.41 1.88 -15.90
N THR A 363 -18.34 0.66 -15.40
CA THR A 363 -19.05 0.22 -14.21
C THR A 363 -18.25 0.66 -12.97
N THR A 364 -18.88 1.49 -12.13
CA THR A 364 -18.29 1.94 -10.85
C THR A 364 -18.83 1.08 -9.71
N VAL A 365 -17.93 0.44 -8.98
CA VAL A 365 -18.22 -0.39 -7.82
C VAL A 365 -17.75 0.33 -6.58
N LYS A 366 -18.69 0.76 -5.74
CA LYS A 366 -18.41 1.36 -4.44
C LYS A 366 -18.34 0.27 -3.37
N LEU A 367 -17.24 0.21 -2.62
CA LEU A 367 -17.09 -0.76 -1.54
C LEU A 367 -17.53 -0.16 -0.21
N GLU A 368 -18.55 -0.77 0.37
CA GLU A 368 -19.13 -0.39 1.66
C GLU A 368 -18.47 -1.13 2.84
N ASP A 369 -18.76 -0.64 4.04
CA ASP A 369 -18.40 -1.32 5.30
C ASP A 369 -19.18 -2.63 5.47
N PHE A 370 -18.63 -3.55 6.26
CA PHE A 370 -19.30 -4.81 6.57
C PHE A 370 -20.55 -4.60 7.43
N THR A 371 -21.62 -5.28 7.06
CA THR A 371 -22.79 -5.41 7.90
C THR A 371 -22.50 -6.28 9.13
N LEU A 372 -23.41 -6.28 10.11
CA LEU A 372 -23.31 -7.20 11.25
C LEU A 372 -23.23 -8.68 10.79
N ALA A 373 -23.99 -9.03 9.74
CA ALA A 373 -23.98 -10.36 9.15
C ALA A 373 -22.64 -10.70 8.49
N ASP A 374 -22.01 -9.73 7.84
CA ASP A 374 -20.69 -9.89 7.23
C ASP A 374 -19.60 -10.07 8.28
N THR A 375 -19.64 -9.28 9.36
CA THR A 375 -18.73 -9.44 10.50
C THR A 375 -18.88 -10.83 11.14
N LEU A 376 -20.11 -11.36 11.24
CA LEU A 376 -20.35 -12.73 11.71
C LEU A 376 -19.75 -13.78 10.77
N LYS A 377 -19.98 -13.67 9.46
CA LYS A 377 -19.37 -14.58 8.47
C LYS A 377 -17.84 -14.54 8.53
N LEU A 378 -17.26 -13.35 8.71
CA LEU A 378 -15.82 -13.19 8.86
C LEU A 378 -15.31 -13.84 10.16
N ALA A 379 -16.02 -13.66 11.28
CA ALA A 379 -15.69 -14.32 12.55
C ALA A 379 -15.68 -15.85 12.42
N GLN A 380 -16.66 -16.42 11.71
CA GLN A 380 -16.72 -17.85 11.41
C GLN A 380 -15.53 -18.33 10.59
N ARG A 381 -15.09 -17.57 9.57
CA ARG A 381 -13.87 -17.87 8.79
C ARG A 381 -12.60 -17.83 9.65
N HIS A 382 -12.58 -16.97 10.66
CA HIS A 382 -11.53 -16.90 11.69
C HIS A 382 -11.67 -17.98 12.80
N GLN A 383 -12.67 -18.87 12.68
CA GLN A 383 -13.01 -19.88 13.68
C GLN A 383 -13.26 -19.29 15.07
N MET A 384 -13.68 -18.03 15.13
CA MET A 384 -13.96 -17.30 16.37
C MET A 384 -15.46 -17.36 16.65
N GLN A 385 -15.83 -17.93 17.80
CA GLN A 385 -17.20 -17.92 18.29
C GLN A 385 -17.42 -16.64 19.10
N LEU A 386 -18.12 -15.68 18.52
CA LEU A 386 -18.53 -14.46 19.23
C LEU A 386 -19.97 -14.63 19.74
N SER A 387 -20.20 -14.25 20.99
CA SER A 387 -21.58 -14.11 21.48
C SER A 387 -22.29 -12.98 20.69
N PRO A 388 -23.63 -12.97 20.62
CA PRO A 388 -24.36 -11.87 19.99
C PRO A 388 -23.99 -10.49 20.57
N THR A 389 -23.71 -10.43 21.88
CA THR A 389 -23.27 -9.23 22.58
C THR A 389 -21.88 -8.79 22.13
N ASP A 390 -20.92 -9.72 22.04
CA ASP A 390 -19.56 -9.41 21.59
C ASP A 390 -19.53 -8.98 20.12
N LEU A 391 -20.29 -9.67 19.27
CA LEU A 391 -20.43 -9.29 17.86
C LEU A 391 -20.99 -7.86 17.72
N GLN A 392 -22.03 -7.52 18.48
CA GLN A 392 -22.61 -6.18 18.47
C GLN A 392 -21.63 -5.14 19.01
N ALA A 393 -20.86 -5.45 20.06
CA ALA A 393 -19.85 -4.55 20.62
C ALA A 393 -18.73 -4.26 19.60
N LEU A 394 -18.25 -5.30 18.92
CA LEU A 394 -17.24 -5.17 17.87
C LEU A 394 -17.75 -4.36 16.69
N GLN A 395 -18.98 -4.64 16.22
CA GLN A 395 -19.62 -3.88 15.15
C GLN A 395 -19.79 -2.41 15.54
N THR A 396 -20.16 -2.12 16.79
CA THR A 396 -20.32 -0.76 17.29
C THR A 396 -18.98 -0.02 17.30
N LEU A 397 -17.91 -0.63 17.81
CA LEU A 397 -16.59 -0.01 17.90
C LEU A 397 -15.96 0.27 16.53
N LEU A 398 -16.10 -0.66 15.58
CA LEU A 398 -15.39 -0.64 14.30
C LEU A 398 -16.27 -0.18 13.12
N CYS A 399 -17.58 -0.11 13.32
CA CYS A 399 -18.59 0.16 12.29
C CYS A 399 -18.42 -0.71 11.03
N GLY A 400 -18.01 -1.98 11.19
CA GLY A 400 -17.83 -2.89 10.05
C GLY A 400 -16.64 -2.59 9.16
N HIS A 401 -15.72 -1.70 9.57
CA HIS A 401 -14.55 -1.36 8.77
C HIS A 401 -13.73 -2.62 8.40
N PRO A 402 -13.60 -3.00 7.11
CA PRO A 402 -13.11 -4.31 6.71
C PRO A 402 -11.76 -4.73 7.30
N TYR A 403 -10.74 -3.85 7.17
CA TYR A 403 -9.42 -4.12 7.75
C TYR A 403 -9.43 -4.23 9.27
N LEU A 404 -10.10 -3.31 9.98
CA LEU A 404 -10.15 -3.32 11.44
C LEU A 404 -10.90 -4.55 11.97
N SER A 405 -12.02 -4.92 11.35
CA SER A 405 -12.80 -6.11 11.73
C SER A 405 -11.96 -7.38 11.57
N ARG A 406 -11.27 -7.55 10.43
CA ARG A 406 -10.36 -8.68 10.21
C ARG A 406 -9.21 -8.68 11.22
N LYS A 407 -8.61 -7.52 11.48
CA LYS A 407 -7.51 -7.38 12.45
C LYS A 407 -7.94 -7.74 13.86
N ALA A 408 -9.12 -7.31 14.29
CA ALA A 408 -9.66 -7.66 15.60
C ALA A 408 -9.79 -9.17 15.74
N LEU A 409 -10.45 -9.81 14.76
CA LEU A 409 -10.65 -11.26 14.73
C LEU A 409 -9.31 -12.01 14.70
N TYR A 410 -8.35 -11.56 13.90
CA TYR A 410 -7.00 -12.12 13.87
C TYR A 410 -6.33 -12.10 15.24
N LEU A 411 -6.35 -10.95 15.94
CA LEU A 411 -5.72 -10.79 17.26
C LEU A 411 -6.39 -11.67 18.33
N LEU A 412 -7.72 -11.81 18.27
CA LEU A 412 -8.49 -12.67 19.16
C LEU A 412 -8.20 -14.15 18.89
N THR A 413 -8.22 -14.59 17.63
CA THR A 413 -7.92 -15.99 17.25
C THR A 413 -6.49 -16.37 17.64
N LYS A 414 -5.51 -15.46 17.50
CA LYS A 414 -4.13 -15.68 17.98
C LYS A 414 -3.97 -15.59 19.50
N ARG A 415 -5.05 -15.32 20.26
CA ARG A 415 -5.03 -15.13 21.72
C ARG A 415 -4.03 -14.08 22.19
N ARG A 416 -3.77 -13.06 21.37
CA ARG A 416 -2.91 -11.93 21.74
C ARG A 416 -3.61 -10.97 22.70
N TYR A 417 -4.94 -10.95 22.66
CA TYR A 417 -5.80 -10.16 23.54
C TYR A 417 -7.01 -10.99 23.94
N SER A 418 -7.53 -10.77 25.15
CA SER A 418 -8.91 -11.13 25.46
C SER A 418 -9.88 -10.18 24.74
N PHE A 419 -11.15 -10.55 24.62
CA PHE A 419 -12.16 -9.65 24.03
C PHE A 419 -12.30 -8.35 24.83
N ALA A 420 -12.27 -8.45 26.18
CA ALA A 420 -12.34 -7.30 27.07
C ALA A 420 -11.13 -6.37 26.90
N ASP A 421 -9.91 -6.91 26.86
CA ASP A 421 -8.69 -6.11 26.67
C ASP A 421 -8.66 -5.48 25.29
N LEU A 422 -9.12 -6.20 24.25
CA LEU A 422 -9.17 -5.67 22.89
C LEU A 422 -10.05 -4.42 22.81
N LEU A 423 -11.23 -4.44 23.44
CA LEU A 423 -12.13 -3.29 23.48
C LEU A 423 -11.60 -2.18 24.40
N GLY A 424 -11.11 -2.54 25.58
CA GLY A 424 -10.63 -1.60 26.59
C GLY A 424 -9.39 -0.81 26.15
N GLU A 425 -8.49 -1.46 25.42
CA GLU A 425 -7.24 -0.86 24.93
C GLU A 425 -7.28 -0.45 23.46
N ALA A 426 -8.44 -0.53 22.79
CA ALA A 426 -8.54 -0.38 21.34
C ALA A 426 -7.88 0.90 20.81
N ALA A 427 -8.13 2.03 21.46
CA ALA A 427 -7.60 3.35 21.09
C ALA A 427 -6.24 3.67 21.74
N SER A 428 -5.57 2.72 22.38
CA SER A 428 -4.22 2.91 22.93
C SER A 428 -3.16 2.90 21.82
N GLU A 429 -2.12 3.74 21.94
CA GLU A 429 -0.99 3.79 21.01
C GLU A 429 -0.17 2.49 21.01
N THR A 430 -0.21 1.75 22.11
CA THR A 430 0.42 0.44 22.30
C THR A 430 -0.59 -0.72 22.26
N GLY A 431 -1.87 -0.41 22.06
CA GLY A 431 -2.96 -1.38 22.07
C GLY A 431 -3.12 -2.14 20.74
N PRO A 432 -4.21 -2.92 20.61
CA PRO A 432 -4.48 -3.81 19.47
C PRO A 432 -4.38 -3.13 18.09
N PHE A 433 -4.81 -1.87 18.01
CA PHE A 433 -4.80 -1.09 16.77
C PHE A 433 -3.71 0.01 16.76
N GLY A 434 -2.88 0.10 17.80
CA GLY A 434 -1.95 1.22 18.02
C GLY A 434 -0.97 1.45 16.87
N ASP A 435 -0.39 0.38 16.31
CA ASP A 435 0.49 0.43 15.13
C ASP A 435 -0.20 1.07 13.92
N HIS A 436 -1.47 0.73 13.70
CA HIS A 436 -2.28 1.27 12.62
C HIS A 436 -2.67 2.73 12.87
N LEU A 437 -3.09 3.06 14.09
CA LEU A 437 -3.48 4.42 14.48
C LEU A 437 -2.30 5.39 14.39
N ARG A 438 -1.10 4.95 14.79
CA ARG A 438 0.15 5.71 14.63
C ARG A 438 0.51 5.92 13.17
N ALA A 439 0.39 4.89 12.32
CA ALA A 439 0.63 5.03 10.88
C ALA A 439 -0.35 6.03 10.23
N LEU A 440 -1.64 6.01 10.61
CA LEU A 440 -2.61 7.00 10.13
C LEU A 440 -2.27 8.42 10.60
N PHE A 441 -1.94 8.59 11.88
CA PHE A 441 -1.55 9.88 12.43
C PHE A 441 -0.30 10.44 11.73
N SER A 442 0.69 9.58 11.48
CA SER A 442 1.90 9.93 10.76
C SER A 442 1.59 10.53 9.38
N ARG A 443 0.76 9.85 8.59
CA ARG A 443 0.34 10.30 7.25
C ARG A 443 -0.42 11.62 7.22
N LEU A 444 -1.22 11.88 8.26
CA LEU A 444 -1.94 13.15 8.39
C LEU A 444 -0.98 14.29 8.69
N HIS A 445 -0.06 14.06 9.61
CA HIS A 445 0.88 15.07 10.07
C HIS A 445 1.86 15.50 8.97
N LEU A 446 2.28 14.57 8.12
CA LEU A 446 3.15 14.84 6.97
C LEU A 446 2.51 15.73 5.89
N ARG A 447 1.20 15.99 5.98
CA ARG A 447 0.47 16.84 5.03
C ARG A 447 -0.02 18.10 5.76
N PRO A 448 0.53 19.28 5.42
CA PRO A 448 0.13 20.53 6.06
C PRO A 448 -1.39 20.73 6.03
N GLY A 449 -1.96 21.17 7.17
CA GLY A 449 -3.38 21.48 7.32
C GLY A 449 -4.31 20.29 7.55
N LEU A 450 -3.91 19.04 7.31
CA LEU A 450 -4.82 17.89 7.48
C LEU A 450 -5.15 17.57 8.94
N ILE A 451 -4.24 17.81 9.88
CA ILE A 451 -4.52 17.63 11.31
C ILE A 451 -5.57 18.64 11.79
N ASP A 452 -5.44 19.91 11.38
CA ASP A 452 -6.40 20.95 11.73
C ASP A 452 -7.75 20.71 11.07
N ALA A 453 -7.75 20.29 9.80
CA ALA A 453 -8.96 19.90 9.09
C ALA A 453 -9.65 18.69 9.74
N LEU A 454 -8.89 17.67 10.18
CA LEU A 454 -9.45 16.54 10.92
C LEU A 454 -10.04 17.00 12.25
N ARG A 455 -9.34 17.88 12.99
CA ARG A 455 -9.85 18.43 14.25
C ARG A 455 -11.17 19.17 14.04
N ASN A 456 -11.26 19.99 12.98
CA ASN A 456 -12.48 20.70 12.62
C ASN A 456 -13.59 19.71 12.21
N ALA A 457 -13.28 18.73 11.38
CA ALA A 457 -14.22 17.68 10.98
C ALA A 457 -14.80 16.94 12.20
N LEU A 458 -13.98 16.59 13.18
CA LEU A 458 -14.45 15.91 14.39
C LEU A 458 -15.25 16.84 15.32
N ARG A 459 -15.04 18.16 15.30
CA ARG A 459 -15.72 19.12 16.19
C ARG A 459 -16.99 19.71 15.60
N SER A 460 -16.90 20.28 14.40
CA SER A 460 -18.00 20.98 13.72
C SER A 460 -18.63 20.13 12.61
N GLY A 461 -18.02 19.03 12.21
CA GLY A 461 -18.49 18.24 11.06
C GLY A 461 -18.12 18.87 9.71
N GLU A 462 -17.16 19.78 9.68
CA GLU A 462 -16.78 20.55 8.49
C GLU A 462 -15.26 20.56 8.29
N ALA A 463 -14.86 20.56 7.03
CA ALA A 463 -13.50 20.81 6.56
C ALA A 463 -13.58 21.50 5.19
N ASP A 464 -12.52 22.21 4.81
CA ASP A 464 -12.35 22.75 3.45
C ASP A 464 -12.43 21.63 2.41
N ASN A 465 -12.85 21.95 1.19
CA ASN A 465 -13.18 20.93 0.17
C ASN A 465 -12.01 20.00 -0.15
N GLU A 466 -10.78 20.51 -0.18
CA GLU A 466 -9.62 19.67 -0.49
C GLU A 466 -9.28 18.74 0.67
N ALA A 467 -9.17 19.26 1.91
CA ALA A 467 -8.91 18.41 3.06
C ALA A 467 -10.06 17.43 3.33
N ARG A 468 -11.32 17.86 3.15
CA ARG A 468 -12.53 17.02 3.24
C ARG A 468 -12.35 15.74 2.43
N HIS A 469 -12.05 15.87 1.13
CA HIS A 469 -11.92 14.70 0.27
C HIS A 469 -10.69 13.86 0.64
N ARG A 470 -9.57 14.46 1.02
CA ARG A 470 -8.38 13.74 1.46
C ARG A 470 -8.64 12.93 2.73
N LEU A 471 -9.40 13.47 3.69
CA LEU A 471 -9.77 12.79 4.93
C LEU A 471 -10.74 11.62 4.68
N ILE A 472 -11.72 11.80 3.78
CA ILE A 472 -12.64 10.72 3.35
C ILE A 472 -11.84 9.62 2.64
N ALA A 473 -11.00 9.98 1.68
CA ALA A 473 -10.16 9.03 0.94
C ALA A 473 -9.21 8.27 1.86
N GLY A 474 -8.66 8.94 2.87
CA GLY A 474 -7.84 8.35 3.92
C GLY A 474 -8.58 7.32 4.79
N GLY A 475 -9.91 7.27 4.73
CA GLY A 475 -10.74 6.34 5.50
C GLY A 475 -10.88 6.70 6.97
N ILE A 476 -10.58 7.94 7.35
CA ILE A 476 -10.61 8.38 8.75
C ILE A 476 -11.98 8.95 9.11
N VAL A 477 -12.59 9.66 8.17
CA VAL A 477 -13.93 10.23 8.27
C VAL A 477 -14.85 9.70 7.18
N LYS A 478 -16.15 9.88 7.38
CA LYS A 478 -17.20 9.65 6.39
C LYS A 478 -18.15 10.83 6.36
N GLU A 479 -18.80 11.05 5.24
CA GLU A 479 -19.82 12.09 5.09
C GLU A 479 -21.22 11.50 5.28
N ILE A 480 -21.99 12.07 6.20
CA ILE A 480 -23.39 11.70 6.44
C ILE A 480 -24.20 12.99 6.52
N GLY A 481 -25.17 13.16 5.63
CA GLY A 481 -26.04 14.34 5.60
C GLY A 481 -25.29 15.66 5.43
N GLY A 482 -24.22 15.68 4.63
CA GLY A 482 -23.41 16.88 4.38
C GLY A 482 -22.33 17.17 5.42
N ARG A 483 -22.26 16.39 6.50
CA ARG A 483 -21.31 16.59 7.62
C ARG A 483 -20.31 15.45 7.70
N LEU A 484 -19.08 15.79 8.05
CA LEU A 484 -18.02 14.84 8.33
C LEU A 484 -18.15 14.27 9.75
N LEU A 485 -18.04 12.96 9.85
CA LEU A 485 -18.00 12.24 11.12
C LEU A 485 -16.82 11.28 11.10
N ALA A 486 -16.25 10.98 12.27
CA ALA A 486 -15.32 9.87 12.38
C ALA A 486 -15.95 8.60 11.78
N ARG A 487 -15.15 7.83 11.03
CA ARG A 487 -15.67 6.65 10.34
C ARG A 487 -16.22 5.60 11.30
N ASN A 488 -15.57 5.48 12.46
CA ASN A 488 -15.94 4.61 13.57
C ASN A 488 -15.51 5.21 14.93
N PRO A 489 -16.08 4.74 16.06
CA PRO A 489 -15.71 5.16 17.40
C PRO A 489 -14.24 4.97 17.77
N LEU A 490 -13.57 3.93 17.24
CA LEU A 490 -12.13 3.74 17.46
C LEU A 490 -11.32 4.96 17.00
N TYR A 491 -11.56 5.42 15.78
CA TYR A 491 -10.91 6.60 15.22
C TYR A 491 -11.29 7.87 15.97
N ASP A 492 -12.57 8.02 16.32
CA ASP A 492 -13.05 9.18 17.08
C ASP A 492 -12.30 9.32 18.42
N ASN A 493 -12.26 8.24 19.20
CA ASN A 493 -11.61 8.18 20.51
C ASN A 493 -10.11 8.47 20.42
N TYR A 494 -9.43 7.92 19.41
CA TYR A 494 -8.00 8.14 19.23
C TYR A 494 -7.70 9.57 18.77
N PHE A 495 -8.29 10.01 17.65
CA PHE A 495 -7.93 11.29 17.05
C PHE A 495 -8.36 12.48 17.89
N ARG A 496 -9.50 12.43 18.60
CA ARG A 496 -9.85 13.49 19.58
C ARG A 496 -8.83 13.62 20.71
N ARG A 497 -8.11 12.55 21.05
CA ARG A 497 -7.06 12.59 22.08
C ARG A 497 -5.76 13.17 21.55
N VAL A 498 -5.29 12.68 20.40
CA VAL A 498 -3.97 13.02 19.85
C VAL A 498 -3.94 14.32 19.03
N THR A 499 -5.10 14.84 18.62
CA THR A 499 -5.18 16.13 17.90
C THR A 499 -5.56 17.30 18.82
N LYS A 500 -5.52 17.13 20.14
CA LYS A 500 -5.74 18.25 21.07
C LYS A 500 -4.70 19.36 20.82
N PRO A 501 -5.11 20.64 20.87
CA PRO A 501 -4.20 21.77 20.71
C PRO A 501 -3.17 21.84 21.84
#